data_AF-A0A6M2DYT3-F1
#
_entry.id   AF-A0A6M2DYT3-F1
#
_cell.length_a   1.000
_cell.length_b   1.000
_cell.length_c   1.000
_cell.angle_alpha   90.00
_cell.angle_beta   90.00
_cell.angle_gamma   90.00
#
_symmetry.space_group_name_H-M   'P 1'
#
loop_
_entity.id
_entity.type
_entity.pdbx_description
1 polymer ?
#
loop_
_entity_poly.entity_id
_entity_poly.type
_entity_poly.pdbx_seq_one_letter_code
_entity_poly.pdbx_strand_id
1 'polypeptide(L)'
;MKYAILFILFCYVFKASALKCYTCSMVGNDKNDACYKDPENAGGTAITNCKYKYCTIIRQEKKQPRGEIATFLRGCEDNPARHKC
;
A
#
# COMPACT_ATOMS: atom_id res chain seq x y z
N MET A 1 -4.90 -37.85 21.26
CA MET A 1 -5.21 -37.98 19.82
C MET A 1 -6.43 -37.17 19.39
N LYS A 2 -7.59 -37.28 20.05
CA LYS A 2 -8.84 -36.58 19.70
C LYS A 2 -8.72 -35.04 19.66
N TYR A 3 -8.00 -34.45 20.62
CA TYR A 3 -7.76 -33.00 20.68
C TYR A 3 -6.78 -32.48 19.64
N ALA A 4 -5.85 -33.32 19.17
CA ALA A 4 -4.88 -32.93 18.13
C ALA A 4 -5.58 -32.70 16.78
N ILE A 5 -6.56 -33.54 16.45
CA ILE A 5 -7.37 -33.39 15.23
C ILE A 5 -8.20 -32.10 15.29
N LEU A 6 -8.77 -31.80 16.45
CA LEU A 6 -9.53 -30.56 16.68
C LEU A 6 -8.66 -29.31 16.56
N PHE A 7 -7.41 -29.38 17.06
CA PHE A 7 -6.45 -28.28 16.99
C PHE A 7 -5.98 -28.01 15.54
N ILE A 8 -5.72 -29.07 14.77
CA ILE A 8 -5.33 -28.95 13.35
C ILE A 8 -6.48 -28.34 12.54
N LEU A 9 -7.73 -28.80 12.75
CA LEU A 9 -8.91 -28.22 12.10
C LEU A 9 -9.10 -26.74 12.46
N PHE A 10 -8.85 -26.35 13.71
CA PHE A 10 -8.94 -24.95 14.14
C PHE A 10 -7.91 -24.06 13.43
N CYS A 11 -6.66 -24.51 13.27
CA CYS A 11 -5.61 -23.74 12.57
C CYS A 11 -5.91 -23.51 11.07
N TYR A 12 -6.60 -24.43 10.40
CA TYR A 12 -6.94 -24.29 8.98
C TYR A 12 -8.01 -23.21 8.70
N VAL A 13 -8.82 -22.86 9.69
CA VAL A 13 -9.90 -21.86 9.54
C VAL A 13 -9.37 -20.43 9.60
N PHE A 14 -8.24 -20.19 10.30
CA PHE A 14 -7.64 -18.85 10.43
C PHE A 14 -6.66 -18.51 9.30
N LYS A 15 -7.06 -18.70 8.04
CA LYS A 15 -6.36 -18.04 6.92
C LYS A 15 -6.65 -16.55 6.98
N ALA A 16 -5.77 -15.78 7.62
CA ALA A 16 -5.83 -14.32 7.59
C ALA A 16 -5.62 -13.84 6.14
N SER A 17 -6.61 -13.13 5.59
CA SER A 17 -6.44 -12.44 4.32
C SER A 17 -5.52 -11.25 4.53
N ALA A 18 -4.40 -11.20 3.82
CA ALA A 18 -3.51 -10.04 3.85
C ALA A 18 -4.22 -8.83 3.23
N LEU A 19 -4.08 -7.66 3.85
CA LEU A 19 -4.61 -6.41 3.31
C LEU A 19 -3.95 -6.15 1.95
N LYS A 20 -4.74 -5.88 0.91
CA LYS A 20 -4.22 -5.55 -0.42
C LYS A 20 -4.22 -4.04 -0.62
N CYS A 21 -3.06 -3.46 -0.92
CA CYS A 21 -2.92 -2.04 -1.20
C CYS A 21 -2.27 -1.80 -2.54
N TYR A 22 -2.61 -0.66 -3.16
CA TYR A 22 -1.82 -0.16 -4.27
C TYR A 22 -0.44 0.27 -3.77
N THR A 23 0.61 -0.15 -4.47
CA THR A 23 1.99 0.18 -4.10
C THR A 23 2.75 0.72 -5.30
N CYS A 24 3.09 2.00 -5.26
CA CYS A 24 3.79 2.68 -6.33
C CYS A 24 4.42 3.98 -5.82
N SER A 25 5.38 4.51 -6.57
CA SER A 25 5.97 5.82 -6.31
C SER A 25 6.18 6.55 -7.63
N MET A 26 5.95 7.86 -7.64
CA MET A 26 6.35 8.75 -8.72
C MET A 26 7.04 9.99 -8.13
N VAL A 27 7.97 10.54 -8.90
CA VAL A 27 8.72 11.75 -8.58
C VAL A 27 8.46 12.78 -9.67
N GLY A 28 8.15 14.01 -9.27
CA GLY A 28 7.77 15.09 -10.16
C GLY A 28 6.51 14.78 -10.96
N ASN A 29 6.40 15.46 -12.10
CA ASN A 29 5.37 15.20 -13.09
C ASN A 29 5.94 14.24 -14.16
N ASP A 30 6.42 13.09 -13.71
CA ASP A 30 6.98 12.06 -14.59
C ASP A 30 5.96 11.67 -15.68
N LYS A 31 6.43 11.24 -16.86
CA LYS A 31 5.53 10.87 -17.98
C LYS A 31 4.60 9.70 -17.64
N ASN A 32 4.93 8.95 -16.59
CA ASN A 32 4.15 7.83 -16.09
C ASN A 32 3.40 8.27 -14.82
N ASP A 33 2.29 8.98 -15.01
CA ASP A 33 1.40 9.44 -13.93
C ASP A 33 0.45 8.35 -13.43
N ALA A 34 0.64 7.10 -13.86
CA ALA A 34 -0.16 5.95 -13.47
C ALA A 34 -0.25 5.80 -11.94
N CYS A 35 0.82 6.03 -11.18
CA CYS A 35 0.73 5.94 -9.71
C CYS A 35 -0.30 6.91 -9.09
N TYR A 36 -0.49 8.07 -9.73
CA TYR A 36 -1.47 9.07 -9.34
C TYR A 36 -2.86 8.79 -9.93
N LYS A 37 -2.94 8.54 -11.25
CA LYS A 37 -4.20 8.46 -12.02
C LYS A 37 -4.74 7.05 -12.22
N ASP A 38 -3.87 6.06 -12.34
CA ASP A 38 -4.21 4.68 -12.68
C ASP A 38 -3.31 3.67 -11.92
N PRO A 39 -3.47 3.60 -10.58
CA PRO A 39 -2.55 2.87 -9.71
C PRO A 39 -2.58 1.35 -9.93
N GLU A 40 -3.64 0.83 -10.54
CA GLU A 40 -3.77 -0.59 -10.90
C GLU A 40 -2.82 -0.98 -12.03
N ASN A 41 -2.47 -0.03 -12.90
CA ASN A 41 -1.57 -0.24 -14.04
C ASN A 41 -0.19 0.41 -13.86
N ALA A 42 0.16 0.85 -12.64
CA ALA A 42 1.40 1.57 -12.35
C ALA A 42 2.70 0.71 -12.42
N GLY A 43 2.62 -0.57 -12.80
CA GLY A 43 3.78 -1.46 -13.02
C GLY A 43 3.70 -2.82 -12.32
N GLY A 44 4.83 -3.53 -12.26
CA GLY A 44 4.92 -4.97 -11.97
C GLY A 44 4.39 -5.47 -10.63
N THR A 45 4.19 -4.60 -9.64
CA THR A 45 3.54 -4.92 -8.35
C THR A 45 2.57 -3.82 -7.96
N ALA A 46 1.64 -3.48 -8.87
CA ALA A 46 0.62 -2.46 -8.64
C ALA A 46 -0.22 -2.72 -7.39
N ILE A 47 -0.49 -3.99 -7.06
CA ILE A 47 -1.21 -4.42 -5.86
C ILE A 47 -0.33 -5.36 -5.04
N THR A 48 -0.10 -5.02 -3.77
CA THR A 48 0.72 -5.80 -2.84
C THR A 48 -0.12 -6.33 -1.67
N ASN A 49 0.14 -7.58 -1.28
CA ASN A 49 -0.33 -8.15 -0.02
C ASN A 49 0.49 -7.57 1.14
N CYS A 50 -0.06 -6.59 1.84
CA CYS A 50 0.56 -5.93 2.97
C CYS A 50 0.52 -6.81 4.22
N LYS A 51 1.64 -6.81 4.94
CA LYS A 51 1.72 -7.34 6.32
C LYS A 51 1.19 -6.36 7.37
N TYR A 52 1.00 -5.10 7.00
CA TYR A 52 0.54 -4.02 7.86
C TYR A 52 -0.94 -3.70 7.67
N LYS A 53 -1.48 -2.87 8.55
CA LYS A 53 -2.93 -2.64 8.68
C LYS A 53 -3.46 -1.45 7.88
N TYR A 54 -2.58 -0.61 7.31
CA TYR A 54 -3.01 0.60 6.62
C TYR A 54 -2.42 0.70 5.21
N CYS A 55 -3.27 1.03 4.25
CA CYS A 55 -2.84 1.59 2.97
C CYS A 55 -2.66 3.10 3.14
N THR A 56 -1.54 3.64 2.68
CA THR A 56 -1.28 5.10 2.74
C THR A 56 -1.09 5.68 1.36
N ILE A 57 -1.45 6.96 1.25
CA ILE A 57 -1.17 7.80 0.09
C ILE A 57 -0.50 9.06 0.61
N ILE A 58 0.71 9.35 0.13
CA ILE A 58 1.46 10.56 0.46
C ILE A 58 1.63 11.37 -0.81
N ARG A 59 1.04 12.58 -0.83
CA ARG A 59 1.19 13.55 -1.91
C ARG A 59 1.99 14.74 -1.37
N GLN A 60 3.19 14.93 -1.89
CA GLN A 60 3.99 16.11 -1.61
C GLN A 60 3.92 17.04 -2.80
N GLU A 61 3.56 18.30 -2.56
CA GLU A 61 3.51 19.33 -3.59
C GLU A 61 4.77 20.20 -3.54
N LYS A 62 5.16 20.74 -4.68
CA LYS A 62 6.23 21.73 -4.73
C LYS A 62 5.76 23.00 -4.02
N LYS A 63 6.70 23.64 -3.30
CA LYS A 63 6.48 24.97 -2.74
C LYS A 63 6.18 25.99 -3.86
N GLN A 64 6.91 25.90 -4.97
CA GLN A 64 6.72 26.65 -6.21
C GLN A 64 7.16 25.78 -7.42
N PRO A 65 6.40 25.77 -8.53
CA PRO A 65 5.06 26.33 -8.69
C PRO A 65 4.01 25.57 -7.84
N ARG A 66 2.98 26.29 -7.38
CA ARG A 66 1.91 25.68 -6.57
C ARG A 66 1.07 24.72 -7.42
N GLY A 67 0.57 23.66 -6.79
CA GLY A 67 -0.27 22.65 -7.44
C GLY A 67 0.50 21.60 -8.23
N GLU A 68 1.81 21.74 -8.38
CA GLU A 68 2.65 20.72 -9.01
C GLU A 68 3.07 19.67 -7.97
N ILE A 69 2.91 18.39 -8.32
CA ILE A 69 3.30 17.27 -7.48
C ILE A 69 4.83 17.15 -7.50
N ALA A 70 5.44 17.16 -6.33
CA ALA A 70 6.86 16.86 -6.14
C ALA A 70 7.08 15.34 -6.02
N THR A 71 6.25 14.65 -5.23
CA THR A 71 6.25 13.19 -5.13
C THR A 71 4.85 12.68 -4.84
N PHE A 72 4.57 11.45 -5.28
CA PHE A 72 3.35 10.74 -4.91
C PHE A 72 3.70 9.29 -4.59
N LEU A 73 3.30 8.82 -3.40
CA LEU A 73 3.61 7.50 -2.89
C LEU A 73 2.32 6.80 -2.48
N ARG A 74 2.18 5.52 -2.86
CA ARG A 74 1.20 4.60 -2.29
C ARG A 74 1.94 3.44 -1.62
N GLY A 75 1.55 3.07 -0.41
CA GLY A 75 2.30 2.10 0.39
C GLY A 75 1.48 1.39 1.46
N CYS A 76 2.15 0.48 2.16
CA CYS A 76 1.64 -0.23 3.33
C CYS A 76 2.34 0.30 4.58
N GLU A 77 1.58 0.70 5.61
CA GLU A 77 2.13 1.27 6.85
C GLU A 77 1.48 0.65 8.08
N ASP A 78 2.24 0.57 9.17
CA ASP A 78 1.72 0.17 10.48
C ASP A 78 1.23 1.37 11.31
N ASN A 79 1.89 2.52 11.14
CA ASN A 79 1.52 3.77 11.82
C ASN A 79 1.62 4.97 10.86
N PRO A 80 0.51 5.34 10.19
CA PRO A 80 0.48 6.44 9.22
C PRO A 80 0.87 7.80 9.81
N ALA A 81 0.67 8.00 11.12
CA ALA A 81 0.94 9.27 11.79
C ALA A 81 2.44 9.60 11.91
N ARG A 82 3.34 8.68 11.52
CA ARG A 82 4.78 8.91 11.51
C ARG A 82 5.22 9.89 10.41
N HIS A 83 4.46 9.99 9.32
CA HIS A 83 4.74 10.92 8.24
C HIS A 83 4.32 12.32 8.65
N LYS A 84 5.31 13.12 9.06
CA LYS A 84 5.13 14.56 9.23
C LYS A 84 5.32 15.20 7.86
N CYS A 85 4.23 15.73 7.31
CA CYS A 85 4.27 16.60 6.12
C CYS A 85 4.97 17.93 6.43
#